data_AF-A0AA36NJG8-F1
#
_entry.id   AF-A0AA36NJG8-F1
#
_cell.length_a   1.000
_cell.length_b   1.000
_cell.length_c   1.000
_cell.angle_alpha   90.00
_cell.angle_beta   90.00
_cell.angle_gamma   90.00
#
_symmetry.space_group_name_H-M   'P 1'
#
loop_
_entity.id
_entity.type
_entity.pdbx_description
1 polymer ?
#
loop_
_entity_poly.entity_id
_entity_poly.type
_entity_poly.pdbx_seq_one_letter_code
_entity_poly.pdbx_strand_id
1 'polypeptide(L)'
;MGRGAYINGRYVANATKGGNKGGGRGRDATGRSVGWAGEDGERKEWQRKPGDEDTELERKFDVDILTPGETRRGYLFNVKTTRHYDEGGRALSGLLLYFFQRDGRTFRCTFLYRPYFFVQTKRSGSGLETMRDILQQRFEQEGVVASIVEKEDLALEDHLVGRKRGLVKLSFQNTEGMNRARMNLFQEMRGKRTPNSPLPCHLPALARAMPGTNCQKAIQLWSEKNAGGNPEEAEVVKLLCMSPPIEKMDSSLNQLVNVRHLSLSTNCIDKMISLPALKNIEILSLGRNLIKKISGLEEIGSTLRELWISYNQISTLDGLAPCVKLTTLFISNNKIKDWPELDKLQANQDLSNLMVFGNPIYEGLTRKQARPKVLEHLPKIATLDGELLTGDDDDGGEEAE
;
A
#
# COMPACT_ATOMS: atom_id res chain seq x y z
N MET A 1 -9.48 -26.89 5.55
CA MET A 1 -9.03 -27.37 4.23
C MET A 1 -7.73 -26.68 3.88
N GLY A 2 -6.61 -27.39 3.87
CA GLY A 2 -5.30 -26.81 3.56
C GLY A 2 -5.05 -26.83 2.05
N ARG A 3 -5.01 -25.66 1.41
CA ARG A 3 -4.54 -25.47 0.03
C ARG A 3 -3.06 -25.14 0.05
N GLY A 4 -2.26 -25.77 -0.81
CA GLY A 4 -0.83 -25.54 -0.99
C GLY A 4 -0.51 -24.16 -1.59
N ALA A 5 0.77 -23.80 -1.61
CA ALA A 5 1.25 -22.50 -2.07
C ALA A 5 2.53 -22.63 -2.90
N TYR A 6 2.76 -21.68 -3.80
CA TYR A 6 4.02 -21.57 -4.52
C TYR A 6 5.03 -20.78 -3.69
N ILE A 7 6.03 -21.47 -3.17
CA ILE A 7 7.12 -20.91 -2.37
C ILE A 7 8.41 -21.07 -3.17
N ASN A 8 9.10 -19.97 -3.44
CA ASN A 8 10.38 -19.97 -4.14
C ASN A 8 10.32 -20.67 -5.52
N GLY A 9 9.24 -20.45 -6.26
CA GLY A 9 8.99 -21.07 -7.57
C GLY A 9 8.70 -22.57 -7.52
N ARG A 10 8.54 -23.17 -6.33
CA ARG A 10 8.15 -24.57 -6.15
C ARG A 10 6.78 -24.68 -5.49
N TYR A 11 5.97 -25.60 -5.98
CA TYR A 11 4.69 -25.91 -5.37
C TYR A 11 4.91 -26.69 -4.06
N VAL A 12 4.32 -26.20 -2.96
CA VAL A 12 4.39 -26.82 -1.63
C VAL A 12 2.99 -27.19 -1.19
N ALA A 13 2.69 -28.50 -1.22
CA ALA A 13 1.47 -29.04 -0.65
C ALA A 13 1.52 -28.92 0.89
N ASN A 14 0.39 -28.64 1.54
CA ASN A 14 0.32 -28.66 3.00
C ASN A 14 0.55 -30.10 3.50
N ALA A 15 1.69 -30.34 4.15
CA ALA A 15 1.94 -31.60 4.82
C ALA A 15 1.05 -31.72 6.07
N THR A 16 0.02 -32.56 5.99
CA THR A 16 -0.59 -33.14 7.20
C THR A 16 0.45 -34.01 7.91
N LYS A 17 0.55 -33.85 9.24
CA LYS A 17 1.48 -34.59 10.12
C LYS A 17 1.47 -36.10 9.80
N GLY A 18 2.62 -36.63 9.39
CA GLY A 18 2.87 -38.07 9.40
C GLY A 18 4.19 -38.45 8.71
N GLY A 19 5.09 -39.08 9.46
CA GLY A 19 6.06 -40.03 8.90
C GLY A 19 7.42 -39.50 8.47
N ASN A 20 8.40 -39.66 9.37
CA ASN A 20 9.83 -39.65 9.09
C ASN A 20 10.21 -40.80 8.13
N LYS A 21 10.99 -40.52 7.06
CA LYS A 21 12.02 -41.42 6.50
C LYS A 21 12.84 -40.68 5.43
N GLY A 22 14.17 -40.81 5.52
CA GLY A 22 15.15 -40.00 4.82
C GLY A 22 15.47 -40.40 3.38
N GLY A 23 16.36 -39.63 2.77
CA GLY A 23 16.99 -39.90 1.47
C GLY A 23 18.13 -38.93 1.23
N GLY A 24 19.36 -39.44 1.10
CA GLY A 24 20.57 -38.67 0.84
C GLY A 24 20.59 -38.04 -0.57
N ARG A 25 21.35 -36.95 -0.73
CA ARG A 25 21.53 -36.23 -2.00
C ARG A 25 22.84 -36.64 -2.67
N GLY A 26 22.78 -37.20 -3.87
CA GLY A 26 23.88 -37.20 -4.83
C GLY A 26 23.80 -35.95 -5.74
N ARG A 27 24.95 -35.32 -6.02
CA ARG A 27 25.10 -34.21 -6.98
C ARG A 27 25.62 -34.74 -8.32
N ASP A 28 25.08 -34.24 -9.43
CA ASP A 28 25.69 -34.42 -10.75
C ASP A 28 26.57 -33.21 -11.12
N ALA A 29 27.42 -33.39 -12.15
CA ALA A 29 28.48 -32.46 -12.55
C ALA A 29 28.00 -31.15 -13.21
N THR A 30 26.69 -30.89 -13.27
CA THR A 30 26.12 -29.63 -13.78
C THR A 30 25.41 -28.80 -12.72
N GLY A 31 25.48 -29.22 -11.45
CA GLY A 31 25.01 -28.43 -10.31
C GLY A 31 23.48 -28.36 -10.15
N ARG A 32 22.70 -29.24 -10.81
CA ARG A 32 21.25 -29.28 -10.61
C ARG A 32 20.87 -30.28 -9.52
N SER A 33 20.09 -29.82 -8.54
CA SER A 33 19.39 -30.70 -7.60
C SER A 33 18.26 -31.41 -8.33
N VAL A 34 18.37 -32.72 -8.54
CA VAL A 34 17.26 -33.55 -9.02
C VAL A 34 16.18 -33.63 -7.94
N GLY A 35 14.95 -33.25 -8.31
CA GLY A 35 13.75 -33.35 -7.49
C GLY A 35 12.99 -34.65 -7.77
N TRP A 36 12.18 -35.06 -6.80
CA TRP A 36 11.44 -36.31 -6.73
C TRP A 36 10.52 -36.54 -7.94
N ALA A 37 10.57 -37.74 -8.51
CA ALA A 37 9.57 -38.22 -9.45
C ALA A 37 8.23 -38.40 -8.72
N GLY A 38 7.14 -37.92 -9.32
CA GLY A 38 5.79 -38.37 -8.95
C GLY A 38 5.60 -39.83 -9.35
N GLU A 39 4.69 -40.53 -8.68
CA GLU A 39 4.41 -41.97 -8.87
C GLU A 39 4.02 -42.36 -10.31
N ASP A 40 3.73 -41.41 -11.21
CA ASP A 40 3.26 -41.70 -12.57
C ASP A 40 4.23 -41.31 -13.70
N GLY A 41 5.53 -41.15 -13.45
CA GLY A 41 6.55 -41.09 -14.52
C GLY A 41 6.44 -39.93 -15.53
N GLU A 42 5.44 -39.06 -15.44
CA GLU A 42 5.27 -37.92 -16.34
C GLU A 42 6.12 -36.73 -15.90
N ARG A 43 6.95 -36.27 -16.83
CA ARG A 43 7.75 -35.05 -16.71
C ARG A 43 6.84 -33.83 -16.78
N LYS A 44 6.26 -33.41 -15.66
CA LYS A 44 5.49 -32.16 -15.58
C LYS A 44 6.43 -30.96 -15.64
N GLU A 45 6.38 -30.26 -16.76
CA GLU A 45 7.12 -29.02 -17.00
C GLU A 45 6.46 -27.88 -16.21
N TRP A 46 7.22 -27.25 -15.31
CA TRP A 46 6.72 -26.16 -14.47
C TRP A 46 7.06 -24.83 -15.12
N GLN A 47 6.05 -24.08 -15.57
CA GLN A 47 6.25 -22.73 -16.10
C GLN A 47 6.22 -21.68 -14.98
N ARG A 48 7.31 -20.91 -14.86
CA ARG A 48 7.42 -19.72 -14.01
C ARG A 48 6.43 -18.66 -14.50
N LYS A 49 5.73 -17.98 -13.58
CA LYS A 49 5.02 -16.73 -13.94
C LYS A 49 5.98 -15.53 -13.84
N PRO A 50 5.94 -14.57 -14.79
CA PRO A 50 6.86 -13.42 -14.84
C PRO A 50 6.66 -12.47 -13.65
N GLY A 51 7.74 -12.05 -12.98
CA GLY A 51 7.69 -11.00 -11.94
C GLY A 51 8.69 -11.10 -10.77
N ASP A 52 9.40 -12.22 -10.59
CA ASP A 52 10.43 -12.36 -9.55
C ASP A 52 11.83 -11.93 -10.07
N GLU A 53 12.02 -10.63 -10.31
CA GLU A 53 13.31 -10.05 -10.73
C GLU A 53 14.42 -10.28 -9.67
N ASP A 54 14.06 -10.37 -8.39
CA ASP A 54 15.00 -10.57 -7.28
C ASP A 54 15.76 -11.92 -7.34
N THR A 55 15.22 -12.96 -8.00
CA THR A 55 15.85 -14.30 -7.98
C THR A 55 17.15 -14.34 -8.80
N GLU A 56 17.29 -13.51 -9.83
CA GLU A 56 18.52 -13.45 -10.64
C GLU A 56 19.65 -12.76 -9.88
N LEU A 57 19.34 -11.67 -9.18
CA LEU A 57 20.27 -11.00 -8.28
C LEU A 57 20.67 -11.95 -7.13
N GLU A 58 19.73 -12.66 -6.54
CA GLU A 58 19.99 -13.62 -5.46
C GLU A 58 20.92 -14.76 -5.91
N ARG A 59 20.78 -15.25 -7.15
CA ARG A 59 21.73 -16.20 -7.74
C ARG A 59 23.11 -15.58 -7.97
N LYS A 60 23.17 -14.32 -8.41
CA LYS A 60 24.42 -13.58 -8.60
C LYS A 60 25.19 -13.39 -7.29
N PHE A 61 24.47 -13.25 -6.17
CA PHE A 61 25.05 -13.08 -4.83
C PHE A 61 25.21 -14.40 -4.04
N ASP A 62 25.05 -15.56 -4.69
CA ASP A 62 25.16 -16.90 -4.07
C ASP A 62 24.28 -17.07 -2.81
N VAL A 63 23.08 -16.47 -2.83
CA VAL A 63 22.10 -16.59 -1.75
C VAL A 63 21.36 -17.91 -1.90
N ASP A 64 21.61 -18.86 -1.00
CA ASP A 64 20.91 -20.14 -1.03
C ASP A 64 19.44 -19.97 -0.62
N ILE A 65 18.55 -20.67 -1.30
CA ILE A 65 17.12 -20.56 -1.06
C ILE A 65 16.68 -21.74 -0.21
N LEU A 66 16.32 -21.48 1.04
CA LEU A 66 15.90 -22.52 1.97
C LEU A 66 14.70 -23.28 1.42
N THR A 67 14.86 -24.60 1.30
CA THR A 67 13.79 -25.46 0.82
C THR A 67 12.75 -25.71 1.92
N PRO A 68 11.45 -25.84 1.58
CA PRO A 68 10.42 -26.15 2.57
C PRO A 68 10.75 -27.42 3.36
N GLY A 69 10.67 -27.36 4.70
CA GLY A 69 11.01 -28.47 5.60
C GLY A 69 12.49 -28.53 6.00
N GLU A 70 13.37 -27.78 5.33
CA GLU A 70 14.76 -27.65 5.72
C GLU A 70 14.90 -26.66 6.88
N THR A 71 15.70 -27.01 7.89
CA THR A 71 16.00 -26.13 9.02
C THR A 71 17.47 -25.72 8.95
N ARG A 72 17.74 -24.42 9.02
CA ARG A 72 19.09 -23.87 9.07
C ARG A 72 19.19 -22.79 10.15
N ARG A 73 20.37 -22.68 10.75
CA ARG A 73 20.69 -21.62 11.72
C ARG A 73 21.49 -20.53 11.00
N GLY A 74 21.01 -19.30 11.11
CA GLY A 74 21.68 -18.11 10.58
C GLY A 74 21.30 -16.85 11.34
N TYR A 75 22.03 -15.77 11.09
CA TYR A 75 21.79 -14.44 11.66
C TYR A 75 21.01 -13.60 10.66
N LEU A 76 19.81 -13.16 11.05
CA LEU A 76 18.95 -12.34 10.20
C LEU A 76 19.58 -10.96 10.00
N PHE A 77 19.79 -10.55 8.75
CA PHE A 77 20.37 -9.24 8.43
C PHE A 77 19.48 -8.37 7.54
N ASN A 78 18.52 -8.95 6.82
CA ASN A 78 17.58 -8.18 6.00
C ASN A 78 16.19 -8.83 5.92
N VAL A 79 15.16 -8.00 5.80
CA VAL A 79 13.76 -8.40 5.66
C VAL A 79 13.11 -7.57 4.56
N LYS A 80 12.50 -8.22 3.56
CA LYS A 80 11.73 -7.55 2.50
C LYS A 80 10.31 -8.09 2.42
N THR A 81 9.34 -7.24 2.10
CA THR A 81 7.97 -7.68 1.80
C THR A 81 7.90 -8.24 0.39
N THR A 82 7.20 -9.36 0.21
CA THR A 82 7.02 -10.01 -1.09
C THR A 82 5.57 -10.50 -1.28
N ARG A 83 5.22 -10.87 -2.52
CA ARG A 83 3.92 -11.42 -2.90
C ARG A 83 4.12 -12.82 -3.46
N HIS A 84 3.33 -13.76 -2.97
CA HIS A 84 3.28 -15.14 -3.45
C HIS A 84 1.90 -15.46 -4.01
N TYR A 85 1.75 -16.61 -4.67
CA TYR A 85 0.47 -17.03 -5.22
C TYR A 85 0.11 -18.43 -4.74
N ASP A 86 -1.17 -18.65 -4.45
CA ASP A 86 -1.70 -19.99 -4.17
C ASP A 86 -2.02 -20.77 -5.47
N GLU A 87 -2.45 -22.02 -5.33
CA GLU A 87 -2.89 -22.87 -6.47
C GLU A 87 -3.97 -22.22 -7.33
N GLY A 88 -4.83 -21.40 -6.72
CA GLY A 88 -5.90 -20.68 -7.41
C GLY A 88 -5.44 -19.36 -8.03
N GLY A 89 -4.14 -19.06 -8.02
CA GLY A 89 -3.58 -17.81 -8.53
C GLY A 89 -3.89 -16.60 -7.65
N ARG A 90 -4.35 -16.78 -6.41
CA ARG A 90 -4.64 -15.69 -5.47
C ARG A 90 -3.36 -15.23 -4.80
N ALA A 91 -3.18 -13.91 -4.73
CA ALA A 91 -2.00 -13.31 -4.12
C ALA A 91 -2.00 -13.48 -2.58
N LEU A 92 -0.85 -13.87 -2.03
CA LEU A 92 -0.54 -14.05 -0.62
C LEU A 92 0.56 -13.06 -0.22
N SER A 93 0.46 -12.46 0.97
CA SER A 93 1.54 -11.64 1.52
C SER A 93 2.61 -12.51 2.19
N GLY A 94 3.87 -12.18 1.93
CA GLY A 94 5.02 -12.86 2.51
C GLY A 94 6.15 -11.89 2.86
N LEU A 95 7.11 -12.40 3.63
CA LEU A 95 8.37 -11.75 3.94
C LEU A 95 9.52 -12.62 3.44
N LEU A 96 10.45 -12.02 2.72
CA LEU A 96 11.77 -12.58 2.44
C LEU A 96 12.68 -12.24 3.62
N LEU A 97 13.19 -13.27 4.27
CA LEU A 97 14.11 -13.16 5.39
C LEU A 97 15.49 -13.61 4.93
N TYR A 98 16.47 -12.73 4.97
CA TYR A 98 17.84 -13.00 4.55
C TYR A 98 18.74 -13.22 5.77
N PHE A 99 19.48 -14.32 5.74
CA PHE A 99 20.34 -14.76 6.82
C PHE A 99 21.78 -14.95 6.36
N PHE A 100 22.71 -14.68 7.27
CA PHE A 100 24.13 -15.00 7.12
C PHE A 100 24.51 -16.14 8.07
N GLN A 101 25.33 -17.07 7.62
CA GLN A 101 25.83 -18.20 8.40
C GLN A 101 27.28 -17.96 8.85
N ARG A 102 27.72 -18.66 9.89
CA ARG A 102 29.10 -18.52 10.40
C ARG A 102 30.16 -18.93 9.39
N ASP A 103 29.82 -19.76 8.42
CA ASP A 103 30.70 -20.25 7.36
C ASP A 103 30.83 -19.27 6.18
N GLY A 104 30.29 -18.06 6.29
CA GLY A 104 30.35 -17.05 5.23
C GLY A 104 29.22 -17.13 4.20
N ARG A 105 28.37 -18.16 4.28
CA ARG A 105 27.29 -18.36 3.31
C ARG A 105 26.06 -17.56 3.69
N THR A 106 25.31 -17.16 2.67
CA THR A 106 24.00 -16.53 2.86
C THR A 106 22.90 -17.48 2.44
N PHE A 107 21.77 -17.42 3.13
CA PHE A 107 20.56 -18.07 2.66
C PHE A 107 19.35 -17.21 2.96
N ARG A 108 18.28 -17.40 2.21
CA ARG A 108 17.00 -16.77 2.48
C ARG A 108 15.91 -17.79 2.74
N CYS A 109 14.91 -17.38 3.51
CA CYS A 109 13.65 -18.12 3.60
C CYS A 109 12.46 -17.19 3.39
N THR A 110 11.35 -17.78 3.01
CA THR A 110 10.10 -17.06 2.74
C THR A 110 9.12 -17.37 3.85
N PHE A 111 8.70 -16.34 4.57
CA PHE A 111 7.69 -16.45 5.62
C PHE A 111 6.35 -15.90 5.11
N LEU A 112 5.40 -16.80 4.85
CA LEU A 112 4.04 -16.43 4.47
C LEU A 112 3.23 -16.07 5.72
N TYR A 113 2.54 -14.93 5.68
CA TYR A 113 1.70 -14.48 6.78
C TYR A 113 0.37 -13.92 6.29
N ARG A 114 -0.63 -13.94 7.16
CA ARG A 114 -1.94 -13.33 6.90
C ARG A 114 -2.00 -11.96 7.57
N PRO A 115 -1.95 -10.84 6.82
CA PRO A 115 -2.12 -9.52 7.40
C PRO A 115 -3.48 -9.41 8.08
N TYR A 116 -3.56 -8.73 9.22
CA TYR A 116 -4.77 -8.68 10.02
C TYR A 116 -4.98 -7.31 10.67
N PHE A 117 -6.22 -7.02 11.03
CA PHE A 117 -6.57 -5.94 11.95
C PHE A 117 -7.70 -6.38 12.88
N PHE A 118 -7.92 -5.60 13.94
CA PHE A 118 -8.96 -5.86 14.92
C PHE A 118 -10.14 -4.92 14.74
N VAL A 119 -11.35 -5.44 14.92
CA VAL A 119 -12.60 -4.67 14.96
C VAL A 119 -13.15 -4.74 16.37
N GLN A 120 -13.38 -3.57 16.95
CA GLN A 120 -14.07 -3.44 18.22
C GLN A 120 -15.58 -3.25 17.98
N THR A 121 -16.40 -3.97 18.75
CA THR A 121 -17.86 -3.84 18.74
C THR A 121 -18.34 -3.16 20.01
N LYS A 122 -19.44 -2.41 19.93
CA LYS A 122 -20.10 -1.81 21.11
C LYS A 122 -20.77 -2.85 22.01
N ARG A 123 -21.17 -3.99 21.45
CA ARG A 123 -21.81 -5.10 22.17
C ARG A 123 -20.77 -6.15 22.51
N SER A 124 -20.73 -6.57 23.77
CA SER A 124 -19.95 -7.73 24.26
C SER A 124 -20.80 -9.01 24.23
N GLY A 125 -20.15 -10.18 24.21
CA GLY A 125 -20.82 -11.49 24.24
C GLY A 125 -21.37 -11.90 22.87
N SER A 126 -22.64 -12.29 22.80
CA SER A 126 -23.31 -12.82 21.59
C SER A 126 -23.21 -11.89 20.37
N GLY A 127 -23.12 -10.58 20.59
CA GLY A 127 -22.94 -9.60 19.51
C GLY A 127 -21.59 -9.72 18.78
N LEU A 128 -20.55 -10.26 19.43
CA LEU A 128 -19.24 -10.48 18.79
C LEU A 128 -19.30 -11.67 17.82
N GLU A 129 -20.03 -12.72 18.16
CA GLU A 129 -20.21 -13.90 17.30
C GLU A 129 -21.00 -13.54 16.05
N THR A 130 -22.13 -12.84 16.20
CA THR A 130 -22.89 -12.34 15.06
C THR A 130 -22.05 -11.41 14.18
N MET A 131 -21.25 -10.52 14.79
CA MET A 131 -20.38 -9.62 14.02
C MET A 131 -19.26 -10.36 13.30
N ARG A 132 -18.67 -11.38 13.91
CA ARG A 132 -17.67 -12.25 13.28
C ARG A 132 -18.26 -12.85 11.99
N ASP A 133 -19.47 -13.39 12.06
CA ASP A 133 -20.12 -14.06 10.93
C ASP A 133 -20.50 -13.07 9.81
N ILE A 134 -21.01 -11.90 10.17
CA ILE A 134 -21.29 -10.82 9.21
C ILE A 134 -20.02 -10.38 8.48
N LEU A 135 -18.92 -10.17 9.21
CA LEU A 135 -17.65 -9.72 8.63
C LEU A 135 -17.00 -10.83 7.79
N GLN A 136 -17.15 -12.09 8.20
CA GLN A 136 -16.71 -13.26 7.43
C GLN A 136 -17.42 -13.36 6.09
N GLN A 137 -18.75 -13.24 6.08
CA GLN A 137 -19.56 -13.30 4.87
C GLN A 137 -19.30 -12.09 3.96
N ARG A 138 -19.14 -10.90 4.55
CA ARG A 138 -18.96 -9.67 3.78
C ARG A 138 -17.64 -9.64 3.02
N PHE A 139 -16.53 -10.04 3.65
CA PHE A 139 -15.19 -9.98 3.05
C PHE A 139 -14.71 -11.34 2.54
N GLU A 140 -15.66 -12.20 2.17
CA GLU A 140 -15.37 -13.53 1.62
C GLU A 140 -14.56 -13.44 0.32
N GLN A 141 -14.85 -12.44 -0.52
CA GLN A 141 -14.13 -12.19 -1.77
C GLN A 141 -12.64 -11.84 -1.55
N GLU A 142 -12.31 -11.15 -0.46
CA GLU A 142 -10.93 -10.85 -0.07
C GLU A 142 -10.24 -12.01 0.68
N GLY A 143 -10.94 -13.14 0.85
CA GLY A 143 -10.41 -14.32 1.51
C GLY A 143 -10.18 -14.13 3.01
N VAL A 144 -11.03 -13.34 3.67
CA VAL A 144 -10.93 -13.07 5.11
C VAL A 144 -11.13 -14.36 5.94
N VAL A 145 -10.46 -14.41 7.08
CA VAL A 145 -10.75 -15.34 8.18
C VAL A 145 -10.96 -14.52 9.45
N ALA A 146 -12.20 -14.47 9.91
CA ALA A 146 -12.62 -13.81 11.12
C ALA A 146 -12.50 -14.75 12.33
N SER A 147 -11.93 -14.27 13.42
CA SER A 147 -11.80 -15.00 14.69
C SER A 147 -12.01 -14.06 15.87
N ILE A 148 -12.51 -14.57 16.99
CA ILE A 148 -12.66 -13.77 18.21
C ILE A 148 -11.38 -13.94 19.03
N VAL A 149 -10.80 -12.84 19.47
CA VAL A 149 -9.56 -12.81 20.23
C VAL A 149 -9.73 -11.89 21.42
N GLU A 150 -9.28 -12.33 22.59
CA GLU A 150 -9.21 -11.50 23.79
C GLU A 150 -7.85 -10.80 23.89
N LYS A 151 -7.87 -9.48 24.09
CA LYS A 151 -6.67 -8.65 24.22
C LYS A 151 -6.76 -7.76 25.44
N GLU A 152 -5.60 -7.46 26.02
CA GLU A 152 -5.50 -6.44 27.07
C GLU A 152 -5.79 -5.06 26.46
N ASP A 153 -6.60 -4.28 27.16
CA ASP A 153 -6.97 -2.92 26.77
C ASP A 153 -6.83 -2.02 27.99
N LEU A 154 -5.77 -1.21 28.01
CA LEU A 154 -5.44 -0.31 29.13
C LEU A 154 -6.47 0.81 29.31
N ALA A 155 -7.36 1.02 28.35
CA ALA A 155 -8.45 1.98 28.46
C ALA A 155 -9.70 1.41 29.15
N LEU A 156 -9.72 0.11 29.49
CA LEU A 156 -10.77 -0.46 30.36
C LEU A 156 -10.51 -0.05 31.82
N GLU A 157 -11.54 0.36 32.54
CA GLU A 157 -11.42 0.73 33.96
C GLU A 157 -10.87 -0.44 34.81
N ASP A 158 -11.28 -1.67 34.52
CA ASP A 158 -10.87 -2.87 35.28
C ASP A 158 -9.64 -3.60 34.68
N HIS A 159 -8.83 -2.95 33.83
CA HIS A 159 -7.70 -3.63 33.16
C HIS A 159 -6.67 -4.21 34.14
N LEU A 160 -6.51 -3.60 35.32
CA LEU A 160 -5.59 -4.04 36.37
C LEU A 160 -6.00 -5.36 37.04
N VAL A 161 -7.28 -5.77 36.90
CA VAL A 161 -7.80 -7.06 37.42
C VAL A 161 -7.58 -8.19 36.40
N GLY A 162 -6.88 -7.92 35.29
CA GLY A 162 -6.65 -8.87 34.21
C GLY A 162 -7.84 -9.02 33.25
N ARG A 163 -8.80 -8.09 33.29
CA ARG A 163 -9.95 -8.08 32.39
C ARG A 163 -9.50 -7.79 30.96
N LYS A 164 -9.79 -8.71 30.05
CA LYS A 164 -9.49 -8.59 28.62
C LYS A 164 -10.71 -8.14 27.83
N ARG A 165 -10.48 -7.46 26.70
CA ARG A 165 -11.50 -7.07 25.74
C ARG A 165 -11.60 -8.09 24.62
N GLY A 166 -12.81 -8.55 24.33
CA GLY A 166 -13.09 -9.36 23.15
C GLY A 166 -13.10 -8.49 21.89
N LEU A 167 -12.33 -8.90 20.88
CA LEU A 167 -12.18 -8.23 19.60
C LEU A 167 -12.38 -9.23 18.46
N VAL A 168 -12.90 -8.76 17.32
CA VAL A 168 -12.93 -9.57 16.10
C VAL A 168 -11.65 -9.34 15.32
N LYS A 169 -10.79 -10.35 15.23
CA LYS A 169 -9.59 -10.35 14.40
C LYS A 169 -9.96 -10.79 12.98
N LEU A 170 -9.80 -9.89 12.02
CA LEU A 170 -9.95 -10.18 10.59
C LEU A 170 -8.57 -10.41 9.97
N SER A 171 -8.32 -11.61 9.47
CA SER A 171 -7.05 -11.99 8.84
C SER A 171 -7.26 -12.19 7.33
N PHE A 172 -6.47 -11.55 6.51
CA PHE A 172 -6.62 -11.51 5.05
C PHE A 172 -5.52 -12.32 4.36
N GLN A 173 -5.73 -12.67 3.09
CA GLN A 173 -4.72 -13.37 2.29
C GLN A 173 -3.56 -12.44 1.91
N ASN A 174 -3.84 -11.17 1.63
CA ASN A 174 -2.85 -10.18 1.26
C ASN A 174 -3.19 -8.78 1.80
N THR A 175 -2.20 -7.89 1.74
CA THR A 175 -2.28 -6.52 2.27
C THR A 175 -3.27 -5.64 1.49
N GLU A 176 -3.50 -5.93 0.20
CA GLU A 176 -4.46 -5.19 -0.62
C GLU A 176 -5.91 -5.48 -0.21
N GLY A 177 -6.27 -6.76 -0.05
CA GLY A 177 -7.57 -7.20 0.45
C GLY A 177 -7.86 -6.64 1.84
N MET A 178 -6.87 -6.66 2.73
CA MET A 178 -6.96 -6.03 4.05
C MET A 178 -7.28 -4.53 3.93
N ASN A 179 -6.56 -3.80 3.06
CA ASN A 179 -6.75 -2.36 2.89
C ASN A 179 -8.12 -2.01 2.27
N ARG A 180 -8.62 -2.82 1.33
CA ARG A 180 -9.98 -2.68 0.78
C ARG A 180 -11.04 -2.87 1.85
N ALA A 181 -10.96 -3.95 2.63
CA ALA A 181 -11.88 -4.22 3.73
C ALA A 181 -11.84 -3.11 4.78
N ARG A 182 -10.64 -2.63 5.13
CA ARG A 182 -10.44 -1.50 6.04
C ARG A 182 -11.14 -0.24 5.52
N MET A 183 -10.97 0.10 4.24
CA MET A 183 -11.62 1.27 3.63
C MET A 183 -13.16 1.15 3.63
N ASN A 184 -13.69 -0.04 3.30
CA ASN A 184 -15.12 -0.31 3.33
C ASN A 184 -15.72 -0.11 4.73
N LEU A 185 -15.08 -0.68 5.77
CA LEU A 185 -15.52 -0.51 7.16
C LEU A 185 -15.43 0.94 7.62
N PHE A 186 -14.38 1.67 7.23
CA PHE A 186 -14.27 3.10 7.53
C PHE A 186 -15.41 3.93 6.93
N GLN A 187 -15.85 3.60 5.71
CA GLN A 187 -17.00 4.28 5.09
C GLN A 187 -18.32 3.98 5.83
N GLU A 188 -18.55 2.75 6.28
CA GLU A 188 -19.77 2.41 7.01
C GLU A 188 -19.82 3.01 8.42
N MET A 189 -18.68 3.02 9.12
CA MET A 189 -18.57 3.69 10.43
C MET A 189 -18.88 5.20 10.34
N ARG A 190 -18.75 5.81 9.16
CA ARG A 190 -19.18 7.19 8.89
C ARG A 190 -20.67 7.30 8.63
N GLY A 191 -21.26 6.40 7.84
CA GLY A 191 -22.68 6.43 7.49
C GLY A 191 -23.64 6.19 8.67
N LYS A 192 -23.20 5.50 9.73
CA LYS A 192 -24.03 5.18 10.92
C LYS A 192 -23.91 6.17 12.08
N ARG A 193 -23.25 7.33 11.91
CA ARG A 193 -23.25 8.39 12.93
C ARG A 193 -24.61 9.11 12.93
N THR A 194 -25.61 8.54 13.60
CA THR A 194 -26.85 9.28 13.91
C THR A 194 -26.62 10.20 15.13
N PRO A 195 -27.17 11.44 15.15
CA PRO A 195 -26.88 12.40 16.22
C PRO A 195 -27.52 12.08 17.57
N ASN A 196 -28.47 11.14 17.62
CA ASN A 196 -29.30 10.88 18.79
C ASN A 196 -29.41 9.38 19.08
N SER A 197 -28.64 8.89 20.04
CA SER A 197 -29.07 7.80 20.91
C SER A 197 -28.39 7.97 22.28
N PRO A 198 -29.17 8.04 23.37
CA PRO A 198 -28.61 8.24 24.71
C PRO A 198 -28.26 6.88 25.33
N LEU A 199 -27.01 6.70 25.77
CA LEU A 199 -26.58 5.60 26.65
C LEU A 199 -25.46 6.11 27.58
N PRO A 200 -25.27 5.46 28.75
CA PRO A 200 -25.31 6.12 30.06
C PRO A 200 -24.00 6.80 30.46
N CYS A 201 -24.20 7.78 31.33
CA CYS A 201 -23.23 8.63 32.00
C CYS A 201 -22.13 7.85 32.72
N HIS A 202 -20.87 8.22 32.44
CA HIS A 202 -19.77 8.50 33.39
C HIS A 202 -18.45 8.54 32.62
N LEU A 203 -18.33 9.50 31.70
CA LEU A 203 -17.06 9.94 31.14
C LEU A 203 -17.11 11.48 31.11
N PRO A 204 -16.08 12.19 31.60
CA PRO A 204 -16.08 13.65 31.65
C PRO A 204 -16.26 14.21 30.24
N ALA A 205 -16.96 15.33 30.16
CA ALA A 205 -17.62 15.94 28.99
C ALA A 205 -16.73 16.31 27.77
N LEU A 206 -15.52 15.79 27.64
CA LEU A 206 -14.57 16.07 26.56
C LEU A 206 -14.64 15.11 25.36
N ALA A 207 -15.34 13.98 25.48
CA ALA A 207 -15.51 12.99 24.40
C ALA A 207 -16.87 13.08 23.69
N ARG A 208 -17.52 14.25 23.74
CA ARG A 208 -18.75 14.54 23.02
C ARG A 208 -18.43 14.64 21.52
N ALA A 209 -18.95 13.70 20.72
CA ALA A 209 -19.09 13.79 19.26
C ALA A 209 -18.02 14.63 18.54
N MET A 210 -16.82 14.09 18.26
CA MET A 210 -15.90 14.83 17.40
C MET A 210 -16.25 14.59 15.91
N PRO A 211 -16.73 15.62 15.18
CA PRO A 211 -16.68 15.59 13.71
C PRO A 211 -15.25 15.29 13.24
N GLY A 212 -15.06 14.88 11.98
CA GLY A 212 -13.71 14.73 11.41
C GLY A 212 -12.84 15.95 11.76
N THR A 213 -11.54 15.75 11.98
CA THR A 213 -10.66 16.88 12.34
C THR A 213 -10.72 17.90 11.21
N ASN A 214 -11.22 19.11 11.50
CA ASN A 214 -11.19 20.20 10.52
C ASN A 214 -9.75 20.69 10.33
N CYS A 215 -9.46 21.39 9.23
CA CYS A 215 -8.09 21.83 8.96
C CYS A 215 -7.58 22.77 10.07
N GLN A 216 -8.47 23.60 10.65
CA GLN A 216 -8.13 24.46 11.78
C GLN A 216 -7.59 23.69 12.99
N LYS A 217 -8.29 22.64 13.42
CA LYS A 217 -7.86 21.80 14.55
C LYS A 217 -6.62 20.99 14.20
N ALA A 218 -6.47 20.57 12.94
CA ALA A 218 -5.27 19.89 12.48
C ALA A 218 -4.04 20.81 12.56
N ILE A 219 -4.18 22.08 12.16
CA ILE A 219 -3.14 23.11 12.28
C ILE A 219 -2.82 23.38 13.76
N GLN A 220 -3.84 23.49 14.61
CA GLN A 220 -3.63 23.67 16.05
C GLN A 220 -2.84 22.51 16.66
N LEU A 221 -3.25 21.26 16.41
CA LEU A 221 -2.54 20.07 16.88
C LEU A 221 -1.12 19.97 16.32
N TRP A 222 -0.91 20.44 15.09
CA TRP A 222 0.41 20.55 14.50
C TRP A 222 1.26 21.60 15.23
N SER A 223 0.71 22.78 15.54
CA SER A 223 1.42 23.84 16.27
C SER A 223 1.79 23.38 17.68
N GLU A 224 0.87 22.71 18.40
CA GLU A 224 1.11 22.11 19.71
C GLU A 224 2.26 21.10 19.69
N LYS A 225 2.34 20.27 18.64
CA LYS A 225 3.43 19.31 18.45
C LYS A 225 4.77 19.94 18.09
N ASN A 226 4.75 21.13 17.49
CA ASN A 226 5.95 21.89 17.08
C ASN A 226 6.24 23.05 18.03
N ALA A 227 6.03 22.85 19.34
CA ALA A 227 6.35 23.81 20.40
C ALA A 227 5.71 25.21 20.26
N GLY A 228 4.50 25.28 19.70
CA GLY A 228 3.79 26.54 19.50
C GLY A 228 4.27 27.34 18.27
N GLY A 229 4.91 26.67 17.31
CA GLY A 229 5.34 27.29 16.06
C GLY A 229 4.19 28.02 15.36
N ASN A 230 4.47 29.25 14.91
CA ASN A 230 3.51 30.09 14.22
C ASN A 230 3.15 29.47 12.85
N PRO A 231 1.88 29.10 12.60
CA PRO A 231 1.46 28.52 11.31
C PRO A 231 1.71 29.46 10.12
N GLU A 232 1.75 30.78 10.32
CA GLU A 232 2.01 31.75 9.25
C GLU A 232 3.47 31.75 8.77
N GLU A 233 4.41 31.42 9.66
CA GLU A 233 5.87 31.40 9.38
C GLU A 233 6.37 30.01 8.97
N ALA A 234 5.52 28.98 9.11
CA ALA A 234 5.90 27.60 8.90
C ALA A 234 6.15 27.28 7.42
N GLU A 235 7.39 26.95 7.07
CA GLU A 235 7.71 26.51 5.70
C GLU A 235 7.23 25.08 5.41
N VAL A 236 7.15 24.21 6.42
CA VAL A 236 6.79 22.80 6.25
C VAL A 236 5.72 22.39 7.24
N VAL A 237 4.55 22.01 6.72
CA VAL A 237 3.39 21.62 7.53
C VAL A 237 2.92 20.22 7.12
N LYS A 238 3.01 19.27 8.05
CA LYS A 238 2.68 17.86 7.83
C LYS A 238 1.47 17.46 8.67
N LEU A 239 0.29 17.47 8.05
CA LEU A 239 -1.00 17.06 8.60
C LEU A 239 -1.34 15.62 8.17
N LEU A 240 -0.41 14.72 8.44
CA LEU A 240 -0.46 13.32 8.02
C LEU A 240 -1.19 12.45 9.05
N CYS A 241 -2.05 11.54 8.58
CA CYS A 241 -2.69 10.52 9.41
C CYS A 241 -3.39 11.10 10.65
N MET A 242 -4.20 12.14 10.45
CA MET A 242 -4.93 12.76 11.55
C MET A 242 -5.93 11.77 12.17
N SER A 243 -6.10 11.85 13.49
CA SER A 243 -7.07 11.04 14.24
C SER A 243 -7.96 11.97 15.08
N PRO A 244 -9.24 12.16 14.71
CA PRO A 244 -9.92 11.71 13.49
C PRO A 244 -9.31 12.26 12.17
N PRO A 245 -9.48 11.61 11.02
CA PRO A 245 -8.93 12.08 9.75
C PRO A 245 -9.62 13.35 9.25
N ILE A 246 -8.92 14.14 8.43
CA ILE A 246 -9.50 15.30 7.73
C ILE A 246 -10.41 14.79 6.60
N GLU A 247 -11.67 15.20 6.62
CA GLU A 247 -12.67 14.78 5.62
C GLU A 247 -12.88 15.81 4.52
N LYS A 248 -12.77 17.08 4.86
CA LYS A 248 -12.98 18.19 3.93
C LYS A 248 -11.87 19.19 4.16
N MET A 249 -11.27 19.66 3.07
CA MET A 249 -10.42 20.85 3.14
C MET A 249 -11.30 22.07 3.41
N ASP A 250 -10.79 22.98 4.24
CA ASP A 250 -11.44 24.23 4.55
C ASP A 250 -10.46 25.41 4.45
N SER A 251 -11.00 26.63 4.43
CA SER A 251 -10.23 27.86 4.22
C SER A 251 -9.23 28.17 5.34
N SER A 252 -9.24 27.44 6.46
CA SER A 252 -8.26 27.62 7.53
C SER A 252 -6.83 27.29 7.05
N LEU A 253 -6.68 26.49 6.00
CA LEU A 253 -5.38 26.26 5.36
C LEU A 253 -4.75 27.56 4.82
N ASN A 254 -5.54 28.59 4.52
CA ASN A 254 -5.02 29.88 4.03
C ASN A 254 -4.20 30.66 5.07
N GLN A 255 -4.17 30.22 6.33
CA GLN A 255 -3.27 30.79 7.35
C GLN A 255 -1.80 30.43 7.10
N LEU A 256 -1.52 29.39 6.29
CA LEU A 256 -0.17 28.88 6.06
C LEU A 256 0.59 29.67 4.99
N VAL A 257 0.65 31.00 5.11
CA VAL A 257 1.09 31.91 4.02
C VAL A 257 2.51 31.65 3.50
N ASN A 258 3.43 31.19 4.35
CA ASN A 258 4.81 30.90 3.97
C ASN A 258 5.09 29.41 3.72
N VAL A 259 4.06 28.56 3.67
CA VAL A 259 4.26 27.12 3.48
C VAL A 259 4.82 26.83 2.09
N ARG A 260 5.93 26.10 2.06
CA ARG A 260 6.55 25.54 0.86
C ARG A 260 6.14 24.08 0.67
N HIS A 261 5.98 23.33 1.77
CA HIS A 261 5.58 21.93 1.73
C HIS A 261 4.38 21.68 2.64
N LEU A 262 3.22 21.44 2.02
CA LEU A 262 1.99 21.05 2.71
C LEU A 262 1.68 19.58 2.47
N SER A 263 1.65 18.77 3.54
CA SER A 263 1.32 17.36 3.46
C SER A 263 0.00 17.07 4.15
N LEU A 264 -1.00 16.65 3.38
CA LEU A 264 -2.34 16.25 3.80
C LEU A 264 -2.61 14.77 3.48
N SER A 265 -1.55 13.98 3.29
CA SER A 265 -1.66 12.59 2.88
C SER A 265 -2.22 11.69 3.99
N THR A 266 -2.84 10.57 3.60
CA THR A 266 -3.45 9.60 4.52
C THR A 266 -4.56 10.23 5.38
N ASN A 267 -5.42 11.03 4.74
CA ASN A 267 -6.66 11.54 5.30
C ASN A 267 -7.84 10.98 4.50
N CYS A 268 -8.98 11.67 4.48
CA CYS A 268 -10.18 11.25 3.77
C CYS A 268 -10.80 12.39 2.96
N ILE A 269 -9.95 13.27 2.43
CA ILE A 269 -10.36 14.44 1.66
C ILE A 269 -11.02 13.97 0.37
N ASP A 270 -12.25 14.40 0.12
CA ASP A 270 -13.02 14.04 -1.08
C ASP A 270 -12.94 15.10 -2.20
N LYS A 271 -12.72 16.35 -1.82
CA LYS A 271 -12.66 17.50 -2.73
C LYS A 271 -11.51 18.43 -2.35
N MET A 272 -10.81 18.88 -3.38
CA MET A 272 -9.84 19.98 -3.28
C MET A 272 -10.57 21.32 -3.29
N ILE A 273 -10.00 22.30 -2.61
CA ILE A 273 -10.47 23.69 -2.60
C ILE A 273 -9.36 24.60 -3.16
N SER A 274 -9.72 25.80 -3.60
CA SER A 274 -8.73 26.81 -3.95
C SER A 274 -8.03 27.33 -2.68
N LEU A 275 -6.71 27.54 -2.79
CA LEU A 275 -5.82 27.94 -1.70
C LEU A 275 -5.06 29.25 -2.03
N PRO A 276 -5.77 30.38 -2.21
CA PRO A 276 -5.20 31.61 -2.76
C PRO A 276 -4.09 32.24 -1.92
N ALA A 277 -4.03 31.91 -0.62
CA ALA A 277 -3.03 32.48 0.28
C ALA A 277 -1.67 31.76 0.22
N LEU A 278 -1.60 30.54 -0.33
CA LEU A 278 -0.39 29.71 -0.34
C LEU A 278 0.54 30.04 -1.51
N LYS A 279 0.94 31.31 -1.61
CA LYS A 279 1.69 31.83 -2.77
C LYS A 279 3.11 31.27 -2.91
N ASN A 280 3.62 30.61 -1.88
CA ASN A 280 4.99 30.06 -1.84
C ASN A 280 5.02 28.52 -1.90
N ILE A 281 3.87 27.86 -2.13
CA ILE A 281 3.81 26.40 -2.09
C ILE A 281 4.56 25.79 -3.27
N GLU A 282 5.48 24.87 -2.96
CA GLU A 282 6.26 24.12 -3.94
C GLU A 282 5.86 22.64 -3.96
N ILE A 283 5.53 22.06 -2.80
CA ILE A 283 5.19 20.64 -2.64
C ILE A 283 3.81 20.51 -1.99
N LEU A 284 2.88 19.88 -2.70
CA LEU A 284 1.56 19.54 -2.18
C LEU A 284 1.37 18.02 -2.18
N SER A 285 1.28 17.43 -0.98
CA SER A 285 0.99 16.00 -0.84
C SER A 285 -0.45 15.75 -0.42
N LEU A 286 -1.22 15.10 -1.28
CA LEU A 286 -2.60 14.68 -1.10
C LEU A 286 -2.78 13.17 -1.31
N GLY A 287 -1.71 12.38 -1.18
CA GLY A 287 -1.76 10.93 -1.38
C GLY A 287 -2.65 10.20 -0.38
N ARG A 288 -3.26 9.08 -0.78
CA ARG A 288 -4.16 8.27 0.05
C ARG A 288 -5.34 9.07 0.63
N ASN A 289 -6.08 9.74 -0.24
CA ASN A 289 -7.33 10.44 0.07
C ASN A 289 -8.48 9.86 -0.79
N LEU A 290 -9.60 10.58 -0.91
CA LEU A 290 -10.79 10.16 -1.69
C LEU A 290 -11.08 11.14 -2.84
N ILE A 291 -10.06 11.86 -3.32
CA ILE A 291 -10.20 12.92 -4.32
C ILE A 291 -10.60 12.30 -5.66
N LYS A 292 -11.64 12.87 -6.28
CA LYS A 292 -12.18 12.40 -7.58
C LYS A 292 -11.76 13.26 -8.77
N LYS A 293 -11.46 14.53 -8.54
CA LYS A 293 -11.10 15.51 -9.57
C LYS A 293 -10.05 16.48 -9.02
N ILE A 294 -9.10 16.85 -9.86
CA ILE A 294 -8.11 17.89 -9.56
C ILE A 294 -8.77 19.25 -9.83
N SER A 295 -8.78 20.12 -8.82
CA SER A 295 -9.38 21.45 -8.88
C SER A 295 -8.79 22.36 -7.81
N GLY A 296 -8.89 23.69 -7.95
CA GLY A 296 -8.39 24.62 -6.93
C GLY A 296 -6.89 24.86 -7.00
N LEU A 297 -6.25 24.54 -8.14
CA LEU A 297 -4.83 24.77 -8.38
C LEU A 297 -4.55 26.06 -9.16
N GLU A 298 -5.58 26.82 -9.53
CA GLU A 298 -5.47 28.00 -10.40
C GLU A 298 -4.56 29.07 -9.80
N GLU A 299 -4.68 29.31 -8.50
CA GLU A 299 -3.93 30.36 -7.78
C GLU A 299 -2.51 29.93 -7.38
N ILE A 300 -2.29 28.62 -7.18
CA ILE A 300 -1.00 28.08 -6.70
C ILE A 300 -0.18 27.39 -7.81
N GLY A 301 -0.75 27.23 -9.00
CA GLY A 301 -0.11 26.50 -10.10
C GLY A 301 1.22 27.11 -10.57
N SER A 302 1.38 28.43 -10.45
CA SER A 302 2.61 29.11 -10.86
C SER A 302 3.82 28.86 -9.95
N THR A 303 3.61 28.29 -8.76
CA THR A 303 4.66 28.01 -7.77
C THR A 303 4.86 26.52 -7.51
N LEU A 304 3.82 25.71 -7.72
CA LEU A 304 3.84 24.28 -7.45
C LEU A 304 4.84 23.54 -8.34
N ARG A 305 5.79 22.83 -7.72
CA ARG A 305 6.82 22.00 -8.38
C ARG A 305 6.51 20.51 -8.27
N GLU A 306 5.98 20.08 -7.13
CA GLU A 306 5.65 18.69 -6.87
C GLU A 306 4.21 18.50 -6.41
N LEU A 307 3.49 17.60 -7.08
CA LEU A 307 2.14 17.20 -6.68
C LEU A 307 2.08 15.69 -6.45
N TRP A 308 1.80 15.30 -5.20
CA TRP A 308 1.67 13.89 -4.84
C TRP A 308 0.21 13.55 -4.56
N ILE A 309 -0.46 12.89 -5.49
CA ILE A 309 -1.89 12.56 -5.41
C ILE A 309 -2.19 11.07 -5.69
N SER A 310 -1.20 10.21 -5.49
CA SER A 310 -1.34 8.76 -5.58
C SER A 310 -2.38 8.19 -4.60
N TYR A 311 -2.98 7.05 -4.95
CA TYR A 311 -4.02 6.37 -4.15
C TYR A 311 -5.24 7.27 -3.88
N ASN A 312 -5.78 7.87 -4.94
CA ASN A 312 -7.03 8.62 -4.92
C ASN A 312 -8.03 7.96 -5.90
N GLN A 313 -9.07 8.68 -6.33
CA GLN A 313 -10.09 8.19 -7.27
C GLN A 313 -10.20 9.06 -8.52
N ILE A 314 -9.07 9.65 -8.95
CA ILE A 314 -9.02 10.59 -10.07
C ILE A 314 -9.18 9.83 -11.38
N SER A 315 -10.13 10.25 -12.22
CA SER A 315 -10.36 9.65 -13.54
C SER A 315 -9.89 10.52 -14.71
N THR A 316 -9.77 11.84 -14.52
CA THR A 316 -9.30 12.78 -15.56
C THR A 316 -8.18 13.68 -15.03
N LEU A 317 -7.30 14.11 -15.92
CA LEU A 317 -6.16 15.00 -15.63
C LEU A 317 -6.47 16.49 -15.85
N ASP A 318 -7.76 16.84 -15.94
CA ASP A 318 -8.21 18.23 -16.04
C ASP A 318 -7.81 19.02 -14.77
N GLY A 319 -7.47 20.30 -14.94
CA GLY A 319 -7.11 21.18 -13.83
C GLY A 319 -5.61 21.25 -13.49
N LEU A 320 -4.76 20.52 -14.22
CA LEU A 320 -3.29 20.62 -14.10
C LEU A 320 -2.65 21.68 -15.02
N ALA A 321 -3.38 22.17 -16.02
CA ALA A 321 -2.89 23.20 -16.95
C ALA A 321 -2.31 24.46 -16.28
N PRO A 322 -2.84 24.97 -15.14
CA PRO A 322 -2.24 26.12 -14.46
C PRO A 322 -0.85 25.84 -13.84
N CYS A 323 -0.46 24.58 -13.68
CA CYS A 323 0.76 24.19 -12.95
C CYS A 323 2.02 24.25 -13.82
N VAL A 324 2.36 25.43 -14.34
CA VAL A 324 3.41 25.60 -15.37
C VAL A 324 4.82 25.17 -14.92
N LYS A 325 5.13 25.24 -13.62
CA LYS A 325 6.44 24.85 -13.05
C LYS A 325 6.48 23.43 -12.47
N LEU A 326 5.44 22.63 -12.73
CA LEU A 326 5.34 21.29 -12.17
C LEU A 326 6.41 20.38 -12.79
N THR A 327 7.36 19.93 -11.98
CA THR A 327 8.45 19.03 -12.40
C THR A 327 8.16 17.58 -12.06
N THR A 328 7.41 17.33 -10.97
CA THR A 328 7.15 15.99 -10.45
C THR A 328 5.66 15.77 -10.16
N LEU A 329 5.09 14.74 -10.78
CA LEU A 329 3.70 14.33 -10.59
C LEU A 329 3.63 12.85 -10.20
N PHE A 330 3.15 12.58 -8.99
CA PHE A 330 2.84 11.24 -8.54
C PHE A 330 1.33 11.04 -8.49
N ILE A 331 0.80 10.22 -9.39
CA ILE A 331 -0.64 9.94 -9.55
C ILE A 331 -0.93 8.44 -9.66
N SER A 332 -0.04 7.60 -9.16
CA SER A 332 -0.20 6.14 -9.15
C SER A 332 -1.45 5.68 -8.39
N ASN A 333 -2.01 4.54 -8.79
CA ASN A 333 -3.21 3.93 -8.19
C ASN A 333 -4.43 4.88 -8.15
N ASN A 334 -4.76 5.47 -9.29
CA ASN A 334 -5.98 6.24 -9.52
C ASN A 334 -6.90 5.50 -10.53
N LYS A 335 -7.83 6.20 -11.17
CA LYS A 335 -8.85 5.65 -12.09
C LYS A 335 -8.70 6.17 -13.52
N ILE A 336 -7.50 6.59 -13.92
CA ILE A 336 -7.24 7.06 -15.29
C ILE A 336 -7.29 5.85 -16.22
N LYS A 337 -8.11 5.92 -17.28
CA LYS A 337 -8.38 4.80 -18.20
C LYS A 337 -7.89 5.03 -19.62
N ASP A 338 -7.89 6.29 -20.06
CA ASP A 338 -7.68 6.63 -21.47
C ASP A 338 -6.33 7.31 -21.68
N TRP A 339 -5.62 6.92 -22.74
CA TRP A 339 -4.33 7.48 -23.13
C TRP A 339 -4.37 8.99 -23.44
N PRO A 340 -5.41 9.54 -24.11
CA PRO A 340 -5.51 10.98 -24.36
C PRO A 340 -5.59 11.85 -23.11
N GLU A 341 -5.84 11.29 -21.92
CA GLU A 341 -5.71 12.04 -20.67
C GLU A 341 -4.28 12.52 -20.44
N LEU A 342 -3.27 11.78 -20.93
CA LEU A 342 -1.86 12.16 -20.81
C LEU A 342 -1.51 13.36 -21.69
N ASP A 343 -2.18 13.57 -22.83
CA ASP A 343 -1.96 14.74 -23.69
C ASP A 343 -2.21 16.06 -22.95
N LYS A 344 -3.10 16.04 -21.94
CA LYS A 344 -3.39 17.21 -21.10
C LYS A 344 -2.17 17.65 -20.28
N LEU A 345 -1.22 16.76 -20.02
CA LEU A 345 0.02 17.07 -19.30
C LEU A 345 1.06 17.76 -20.19
N GLN A 346 0.86 17.83 -21.51
CA GLN A 346 1.74 18.62 -22.40
C GLN A 346 1.73 20.12 -22.07
N ALA A 347 0.69 20.60 -21.36
CA ALA A 347 0.63 21.95 -20.82
C ALA A 347 1.74 22.21 -19.77
N ASN A 348 2.27 21.18 -19.10
CA ASN A 348 3.29 21.27 -18.07
C ASN A 348 4.68 21.01 -18.67
N GLN A 349 5.28 22.05 -19.26
CA GLN A 349 6.49 21.92 -20.09
C GLN A 349 7.73 21.42 -19.33
N ASP A 350 7.81 21.69 -18.02
CA ASP A 350 8.93 21.33 -17.15
C ASP A 350 8.75 19.96 -16.46
N LEU A 351 7.68 19.22 -16.78
CA LEU A 351 7.38 17.94 -16.16
C LEU A 351 8.40 16.88 -16.57
N SER A 352 9.28 16.50 -15.64
CA SER A 352 10.35 15.53 -15.87
C SER A 352 10.09 14.18 -15.20
N ASN A 353 9.38 14.16 -14.08
CA ASN A 353 9.17 12.96 -13.27
C ASN A 353 7.68 12.62 -13.17
N LEU A 354 7.28 11.49 -13.74
CA LEU A 354 5.90 11.04 -13.75
C LEU A 354 5.78 9.65 -13.14
N MET A 355 4.85 9.47 -12.20
CA MET A 355 4.46 8.15 -11.70
C MET A 355 2.96 7.94 -11.87
N VAL A 356 2.58 7.12 -12.84
CA VAL A 356 1.20 6.85 -13.25
C VAL A 356 0.83 5.36 -13.10
N PHE A 357 1.77 4.52 -12.67
CA PHE A 357 1.56 3.08 -12.44
C PHE A 357 0.33 2.77 -11.57
N GLY A 358 -0.35 1.65 -11.88
CA GLY A 358 -1.53 1.20 -11.13
C GLY A 358 -2.82 1.94 -11.50
N ASN A 359 -2.80 2.76 -12.55
CA ASN A 359 -4.00 3.26 -13.20
C ASN A 359 -4.50 2.27 -14.27
N PRO A 360 -5.82 2.19 -14.52
CA PRO A 360 -6.39 1.38 -15.60
C PRO A 360 -5.82 1.60 -17.01
N ILE A 361 -5.15 2.72 -17.31
CA ILE A 361 -4.38 2.89 -18.58
C ILE A 361 -3.33 1.79 -18.80
N TYR A 362 -2.86 1.14 -17.72
CA TYR A 362 -1.92 0.03 -17.75
C TYR A 362 -2.62 -1.35 -17.77
N GLU A 363 -3.96 -1.40 -17.86
CA GLU A 363 -4.69 -2.67 -17.84
C GLU A 363 -4.25 -3.56 -19.03
N GLY A 364 -3.77 -4.76 -18.71
CA GLY A 364 -3.24 -5.71 -19.70
C GLY A 364 -1.84 -5.40 -20.22
N LEU A 365 -1.16 -4.36 -19.71
CA LEU A 365 0.19 -3.95 -20.14
C LEU A 365 1.21 -4.08 -19.01
N THR A 366 2.41 -4.54 -19.36
CA THR A 366 3.56 -4.45 -18.45
C THR A 366 4.18 -3.05 -18.49
N ARG A 367 4.99 -2.71 -17.48
CA ARG A 367 5.69 -1.41 -17.43
C ARG A 367 6.51 -1.13 -18.69
N LYS A 368 7.24 -2.14 -19.17
CA LYS A 368 8.06 -2.06 -20.39
C LYS A 368 7.24 -1.78 -21.65
N GLN A 369 6.05 -2.38 -21.77
CA GLN A 369 5.17 -2.20 -22.92
C GLN A 369 4.41 -0.86 -22.90
N ALA A 370 4.10 -0.36 -21.72
CA ALA A 370 3.39 0.90 -21.55
C ALA A 370 4.31 2.12 -21.64
N ARG A 371 5.59 1.98 -21.28
CA ARG A 371 6.62 3.02 -21.39
C ARG A 371 6.65 3.74 -22.76
N PRO A 372 6.77 3.06 -23.92
CA PRO A 372 6.79 3.73 -25.22
C PRO A 372 5.47 4.47 -25.51
N LYS A 373 4.32 3.92 -25.07
CA LYS A 373 3.02 4.59 -25.23
C LYS A 373 2.93 5.88 -24.41
N VAL A 374 3.48 5.89 -23.19
CA VAL A 374 3.55 7.13 -22.39
C VAL A 374 4.44 8.16 -23.09
N LEU A 375 5.56 7.73 -23.68
CA LEU A 375 6.50 8.62 -24.37
C LEU A 375 5.96 9.18 -25.68
N GLU A 376 5.08 8.46 -26.37
CA GLU A 376 4.35 8.97 -27.55
C GLU A 376 3.53 10.21 -27.20
N HIS A 377 2.86 10.19 -26.04
CA HIS A 377 2.06 11.32 -25.56
C HIS A 377 2.90 12.39 -24.85
N LEU A 378 3.99 11.99 -24.17
CA LEU A 378 4.82 12.85 -23.32
C LEU A 378 6.32 12.58 -23.55
N PRO A 379 6.91 13.11 -24.64
CA PRO A 379 8.28 12.79 -25.05
C PRO A 379 9.38 13.42 -24.17
N LYS A 380 9.03 14.41 -23.33
CA LYS A 380 9.99 15.18 -22.53
C LYS A 380 10.26 14.61 -21.12
N ILE A 381 9.62 13.50 -20.76
CA ILE A 381 9.75 12.91 -19.42
C ILE A 381 11.14 12.30 -19.27
N ALA A 382 11.81 12.58 -18.16
CA ALA A 382 13.12 12.01 -17.81
C ALA A 382 13.00 10.75 -16.94
N THR A 383 12.01 10.69 -16.05
CA THR A 383 11.77 9.54 -15.16
C THR A 383 10.32 9.11 -15.23
N LEU A 384 10.07 7.83 -15.54
CA LEU A 384 8.73 7.24 -15.59
C LEU A 384 8.62 6.08 -14.60
N ASP A 385 7.61 6.11 -13.73
CA ASP A 385 7.28 5.02 -12.78
C ASP A 385 8.45 4.55 -11.87
N GLY A 386 9.42 5.44 -11.64
CA GLY A 386 10.61 5.21 -10.83
C GLY A 386 11.85 4.75 -11.61
N GLU A 387 11.75 4.63 -12.94
CA GLU A 387 12.85 4.28 -13.83
C GLU A 387 13.33 5.52 -14.60
N LEU A 388 14.65 5.75 -14.64
CA LEU A 388 15.26 6.80 -15.43
C LEU A 388 15.23 6.39 -16.91
N LEU A 389 14.79 7.30 -17.76
CA LEU A 389 14.78 7.16 -19.20
C LEU A 389 16.10 7.72 -19.72
N THR A 390 17.17 6.93 -19.65
CA THR A 390 18.45 7.31 -20.28
C THR A 390 18.31 7.27 -21.79
N GLY A 391 18.91 8.22 -22.50
CA GLY A 391 18.83 8.37 -23.96
C GLY A 391 19.54 7.29 -24.79
N ASP A 392 19.97 6.18 -24.16
CA ASP A 392 20.75 5.11 -24.78
C ASP A 392 19.92 3.83 -25.05
N ASP A 393 18.60 3.87 -24.89
CA ASP A 393 17.72 2.75 -25.28
C ASP A 393 17.40 2.74 -26.80
N ASP A 394 18.10 3.55 -27.60
CA ASP A 394 18.09 3.55 -29.08
C ASP A 394 19.26 2.71 -29.62
N ASP A 395 19.33 1.43 -29.25
CA ASP A 395 20.27 0.49 -29.88
C ASP A 395 19.58 -0.84 -30.23
N GLY A 396 19.56 -1.15 -31.53
CA GLY A 396 19.34 -2.51 -32.03
C GLY A 396 18.08 -2.78 -32.85
N GLY A 397 17.49 -1.77 -33.49
CA GLY A 397 16.49 -1.95 -34.55
C GLY A 397 17.10 -1.93 -35.96
N GLU A 398 18.29 -2.53 -36.17
CA GLU A 398 18.81 -2.72 -37.53
C GLU A 398 18.05 -3.84 -38.24
N GLU A 399 17.50 -3.45 -39.39
CA GLU A 399 16.97 -4.32 -40.44
C GLU A 399 18.01 -5.39 -40.82
N ALA A 400 17.54 -6.63 -40.99
CA ALA A 400 18.21 -7.60 -41.84
C ALA A 400 17.13 -8.30 -42.68
N GLU A 401 17.25 -8.09 -44.00
CA GLU A 401 16.49 -8.69 -45.09
C GLU A 401 16.43 -10.24 -45.05
#